data_AF-A0A7X3S5E6-F1
#
_entry.id   AF-A0A7X3S5E6-F1
#
_cell.length_a   1.000
_cell.length_b   1.000
_cell.length_c   1.000
_cell.angle_alpha   90.00
_cell.angle_beta   90.00
_cell.angle_gamma   90.00
#
_symmetry.space_group_name_H-M   'P 1'
#
loop_
_entity.id
_entity.type
_entity.pdbx_description
1 polymer ?
#
loop_
_entity_poly.entity_id
_entity_poly.type
_entity_poly.pdbx_seq_one_letter_code
_entity_poly.pdbx_strand_id
1 'polypeptide(L)'
;MKLPDLLDAFATRLADHKDAARASDPLIESRATRDLGTAGTLHLYAMEVPAGTTFLEDVPVTIVPPGDLEPTGGFLLRRQGETALVQTQDTLGQSTLDNTLVPDTVEFFRLASERLADMAAHPESYALGPAERLAPWLDPEHNEANASARTGASAAILTTMWHDDQVARWTKLGTLAVNLMRHNKRVLLVAPTHDAADRVLGFLAKTLRNAALPFTSLLSRYEIAALQQAEGIPLGQFGFEVQMHKFFAKSRSHKDTLRQKYERFRELIPILAYKGQKQRDMDEVKLLEWRLMAQVSEFQRKIKEIDHLLAKYESLPIWKRLGMQTMGKNVETLSEYRKLYTGNIAALMKEVEIAQARIREMSPEAAMPKEMRPQYEALKDDISKLG
;
A
#
# COMPACT_ATOMS: atom_id res chain seq x y z
N MET A 1 -3.15 39.63 -21.01
CA MET A 1 -2.36 39.74 -19.77
C MET A 1 -1.88 38.36 -19.43
N LYS A 2 -0.56 38.15 -19.38
CA LYS A 2 0.02 36.81 -19.17
C LYS A 2 -0.14 36.42 -17.70
N LEU A 3 -0.11 35.12 -17.40
CA LEU A 3 -0.18 34.67 -16.00
C LEU A 3 0.92 35.31 -15.12
N PRO A 4 2.20 35.39 -15.54
CA PRO A 4 3.23 36.06 -14.76
C PRO A 4 2.88 37.53 -14.48
N ASP A 5 2.38 38.27 -15.48
CA ASP A 5 1.97 39.67 -15.31
C ASP A 5 0.81 39.81 -14.30
N LEU A 6 -0.17 38.88 -14.36
CA LEU A 6 -1.29 38.86 -13.42
C LEU A 6 -0.80 38.59 -11.99
N LEU A 7 0.09 37.61 -11.82
CA LEU A 7 0.65 37.25 -10.52
C LEU A 7 1.47 38.40 -9.93
N ASP A 8 2.32 39.05 -10.73
CA ASP A 8 3.15 40.18 -10.32
C ASP A 8 2.30 41.42 -9.96
N ALA A 9 1.27 41.72 -10.76
CA ALA A 9 0.32 42.79 -10.46
C ALA A 9 -0.41 42.56 -9.13
N PHE A 10 -0.85 41.33 -8.85
CA PHE A 10 -1.49 41.02 -7.57
C PHE A 10 -0.48 40.97 -6.41
N ALA A 11 0.74 40.50 -6.63
CA ALA A 11 1.80 40.53 -5.63
C ALA A 11 2.08 41.98 -5.19
N THR A 12 2.26 42.88 -6.15
CA THR A 12 2.47 44.32 -5.89
C THR A 12 1.30 44.92 -5.11
N ARG A 13 0.06 44.64 -5.53
CA ARG A 13 -1.13 45.13 -4.83
C ARG A 13 -1.23 44.62 -3.40
N LEU A 14 -0.86 43.36 -3.13
CA LEU A 14 -0.84 42.83 -1.77
C LEU A 14 0.28 43.45 -0.93
N ALA A 15 1.44 43.76 -1.52
CA ALA A 15 2.50 44.51 -0.86
C ALA A 15 2.06 45.93 -0.47
N ASP A 16 1.28 46.61 -1.31
CA ASP A 16 0.69 47.91 -0.96
C ASP A 16 -0.31 47.79 0.21
N HIS A 17 -1.13 46.73 0.20
CA HIS A 17 -2.06 46.44 1.29
C HIS A 17 -1.35 46.13 2.62
N LYS A 18 -0.21 45.44 2.58
CA LYS A 18 0.66 45.21 3.74
C LYS A 18 1.10 46.52 4.38
N ASP A 19 1.55 47.48 3.57
CA ASP A 19 2.03 48.76 4.08
C ASP A 19 0.88 49.61 4.68
N ALA A 20 -0.33 49.49 4.13
CA ALA A 20 -1.54 50.09 4.69
C ALA A 20 -2.02 49.41 5.99
N ALA A 21 -1.77 48.11 6.17
CA ALA A 21 -2.25 47.32 7.31
C ALA A 21 -1.42 47.50 8.60
N ARG A 22 -0.24 48.12 8.54
CA ARG A 22 0.75 48.23 9.64
C ARG A 22 0.26 48.83 10.97
N ALA A 23 -0.96 49.38 11.04
CA ALA A 23 -1.48 50.09 12.21
C ALA A 23 -2.85 49.60 12.71
N SER A 24 -3.39 48.47 12.23
CA SER A 24 -4.85 48.24 12.31
C SER A 24 -5.33 46.88 12.82
N ASP A 25 -4.49 45.99 13.34
CA ASP A 25 -4.98 44.71 13.88
C ASP A 25 -5.40 44.85 15.35
N PRO A 26 -6.72 44.85 15.65
CA PRO A 26 -7.17 44.89 17.03
C PRO A 26 -6.90 43.56 17.72
N LEU A 27 -6.52 43.62 18.99
CA LEU A 27 -6.53 42.45 19.87
C LEU A 27 -7.98 41.96 20.01
N ILE A 28 -8.19 40.65 19.92
CA ILE A 28 -9.51 40.04 20.02
C ILE A 28 -9.53 39.18 21.28
N GLU A 29 -10.33 39.59 22.26
CA GLU A 29 -10.57 38.81 23.48
C GLU A 29 -11.53 37.66 23.18
N SER A 30 -11.09 36.43 23.39
CA SER A 30 -11.88 35.21 23.21
C SER A 30 -12.29 34.63 24.56
N ARG A 31 -13.60 34.65 24.86
CA ARG A 31 -14.13 34.23 26.18
C ARG A 31 -13.98 32.74 26.44
N ALA A 32 -14.20 31.92 25.42
CA ALA A 32 -14.16 30.48 25.54
C ALA A 32 -13.62 29.83 24.27
N THR A 33 -12.89 28.73 24.46
CA THR A 33 -12.34 27.90 23.38
C THR A 33 -12.86 26.48 23.51
N ARG A 34 -13.31 25.92 22.39
CA ARG A 34 -13.80 24.55 22.28
C ARG A 34 -13.09 23.82 21.16
N ASP A 35 -12.50 22.66 21.45
CA ASP A 35 -11.98 21.75 20.44
C ASP A 35 -13.12 21.20 19.57
N LEU A 36 -12.99 21.35 18.25
CA LEU A 36 -13.92 20.80 17.26
C LEU A 36 -13.43 19.50 16.64
N GLY A 37 -12.14 19.17 16.80
CA GLY A 37 -11.53 17.96 16.28
C GLY A 37 -10.15 18.18 15.68
N THR A 38 -9.51 17.06 15.34
CA THR A 38 -8.16 17.02 14.78
C THR A 38 -8.18 16.32 13.42
N ALA A 39 -7.49 16.89 12.44
CA ALA A 39 -7.32 16.35 11.09
C ALA A 39 -5.82 16.26 10.76
N GLY A 40 -5.25 15.05 10.83
CA GLY A 40 -3.80 14.88 10.69
C GLY A 40 -3.07 15.48 11.89
N THR A 41 -2.16 16.44 11.63
CA THR A 41 -1.45 17.21 12.66
C THR A 41 -2.09 18.57 12.95
N LEU A 42 -3.28 18.83 12.41
CA LEU A 42 -3.94 20.13 12.53
C LEU A 42 -5.14 20.01 13.47
N HIS A 43 -5.23 20.93 14.42
CA HIS A 43 -6.30 21.04 15.40
C HIS A 43 -7.23 22.20 15.04
N LEU A 44 -8.54 21.98 15.16
CA LEU A 44 -9.56 22.98 14.86
C LEU A 44 -10.30 23.38 16.12
N TYR A 45 -10.31 24.68 16.41
CA TYR A 45 -10.94 25.25 17.58
C TYR A 45 -12.05 26.23 17.20
N ALA A 46 -13.13 26.24 17.97
CA ALA A 46 -14.14 27.28 17.99
C ALA A 46 -13.87 28.21 19.17
N MET A 47 -13.75 29.50 18.89
CA MET A 47 -13.40 30.54 19.86
C MET A 47 -14.50 31.61 19.90
N GLU A 48 -15.05 31.89 21.07
CA GLU A 48 -16.11 32.89 21.24
C GLU A 48 -15.52 34.30 21.23
N VAL A 49 -15.79 35.07 20.17
CA VAL A 49 -15.27 36.42 19.95
C VAL A 49 -16.36 37.48 20.08
N PRO A 50 -16.01 38.75 20.36
CA PRO A 50 -17.00 39.80 20.57
C PRO A 50 -17.88 40.05 19.33
N ALA A 51 -19.11 40.50 19.58
CA ALA A 51 -20.01 40.92 18.53
C ALA A 51 -19.37 42.05 17.70
N GLY A 52 -19.26 41.83 16.38
CA GLY A 52 -18.76 42.84 15.44
C GLY A 52 -17.30 42.65 15.02
N THR A 53 -16.55 41.73 15.63
CA THR A 53 -15.15 41.44 15.27
C THR A 53 -14.98 41.01 13.81
N THR A 54 -14.31 41.79 12.98
CA THR A 54 -14.04 41.43 11.58
C THR A 54 -12.59 41.06 11.37
N PHE A 55 -12.34 39.97 10.64
CA PHE A 55 -11.01 39.55 10.21
C PHE A 55 -11.09 38.89 8.83
N LEU A 56 -9.97 38.86 8.12
CA LEU A 56 -9.84 38.14 6.85
C LEU A 56 -9.61 36.64 7.10
N GLU A 57 -10.05 35.80 6.17
CA GLU A 57 -9.73 34.36 6.20
C GLU A 57 -8.22 34.14 5.98
N ASP A 58 -7.68 33.08 6.57
CA ASP A 58 -6.27 32.66 6.52
C ASP A 58 -5.26 33.65 7.12
N VAL A 59 -5.73 34.59 7.94
CA VAL A 59 -4.83 35.49 8.68
C VAL A 59 -4.10 34.70 9.77
N PRO A 60 -2.75 34.73 9.80
CA PRO A 60 -1.98 34.20 10.92
C PRO A 60 -2.42 34.85 12.22
N VAL A 61 -2.52 34.04 13.28
CA VAL A 61 -2.93 34.51 14.59
C VAL A 61 -2.05 33.89 15.66
N THR A 62 -1.63 34.70 16.62
CA THR A 62 -1.02 34.20 17.84
C THR A 62 -2.09 34.13 18.92
N ILE A 63 -2.29 32.95 19.47
CA ILE A 63 -3.24 32.69 20.56
C ILE A 63 -2.47 32.77 21.85
N VAL A 64 -2.81 33.75 22.68
CA VAL A 64 -2.21 33.95 24.00
C VAL A 64 -3.21 33.48 25.06
N PRO A 65 -3.06 32.26 25.59
CA PRO A 65 -3.88 31.80 26.71
C PRO A 65 -3.61 32.64 27.98
N PRO A 66 -4.55 32.69 28.94
CA PRO A 66 -4.33 33.40 30.19
C PRO A 66 -3.28 32.70 31.06
N GLY A 67 -2.52 33.50 31.82
CA GLY A 67 -1.46 33.01 32.72
C GLY A 67 -0.11 32.81 32.04
N ASP A 68 0.70 31.88 32.55
CA ASP A 68 2.06 31.58 32.06
C ASP A 68 2.08 30.43 31.03
N LEU A 69 0.96 30.20 30.32
CA LEU A 69 0.89 29.20 29.27
C LEU A 69 1.56 29.72 27.98
N GLU A 70 2.22 28.82 27.24
CA GLU A 70 2.95 29.22 26.03
C GLU A 70 2.01 29.71 24.91
N PRO A 71 2.30 30.87 24.28
CA PRO A 71 1.56 31.33 23.11
C PRO A 71 1.64 30.32 21.97
N THR A 72 0.51 30.09 21.30
CA THR A 72 0.40 29.11 20.21
C THR A 72 0.06 29.80 18.90
N GLY A 73 0.79 29.47 17.83
CA GLY A 73 0.52 29.99 16.48
C GLY A 73 -0.62 29.25 15.79
N GLY A 74 -1.39 29.97 14.98
CA GLY A 74 -2.48 29.42 14.19
C GLY A 74 -2.92 30.32 13.04
N PHE A 75 -4.06 29.99 12.45
CA PHE A 75 -4.70 30.72 11.36
C PHE A 75 -6.20 30.90 11.63
N LEU A 76 -6.71 32.10 11.38
CA LEU A 76 -8.14 32.41 11.43
C LEU A 76 -8.81 31.92 10.15
N LEU A 77 -9.61 30.86 10.23
CA LEU A 77 -10.25 30.29 9.04
C LEU A 77 -11.53 31.02 8.66
N ARG A 78 -12.39 31.32 9.65
CA ARG A 78 -13.72 31.88 9.39
C ARG A 78 -14.37 32.43 10.65
N ARG A 79 -15.28 33.40 10.49
CA ARG A 79 -16.25 33.81 11.51
C ARG A 79 -17.67 33.28 11.21
N GLN A 80 -18.35 32.79 12.23
CA GLN A 80 -19.76 32.42 12.23
C GLN A 80 -20.45 33.07 13.44
N GLY A 81 -21.15 34.19 13.22
CA GLY A 81 -21.78 34.93 14.32
C GLY A 81 -20.75 35.45 15.32
N GLU A 82 -20.79 34.95 16.56
CA GLU A 82 -19.85 35.28 17.63
C GLU A 82 -18.76 34.19 17.81
N THR A 83 -18.59 33.30 16.84
CA THR A 83 -17.58 32.24 16.89
C THR A 83 -16.56 32.43 15.77
N ALA A 84 -15.28 32.49 16.13
CA ALA A 84 -14.16 32.37 15.21
C ALA A 84 -13.70 30.91 15.15
N LEU A 85 -13.41 30.42 13.96
CA LEU A 85 -12.78 29.13 13.73
C LEU A 85 -11.29 29.35 13.54
N VAL A 86 -10.49 28.68 14.37
CA VAL A 86 -9.04 28.83 14.41
C VAL A 86 -8.40 27.47 14.22
N GLN A 87 -7.40 27.41 13.35
CA GLN A 87 -6.60 26.23 13.11
C GLN A 87 -5.23 26.39 13.74
N THR A 88 -4.75 25.39 14.48
CA THR A 88 -3.39 25.36 15.04
C THR A 88 -2.70 24.06 14.67
N GLN A 89 -1.37 24.06 14.70
CA GLN A 89 -0.57 22.84 14.57
C GLN A 89 -0.31 22.18 15.93
N ASP A 90 -0.11 22.99 16.97
CA ASP A 90 0.02 22.52 18.35
C ASP A 90 -1.34 22.52 19.06
N THR A 91 -1.52 21.59 20.00
CA THR A 91 -2.76 21.45 20.76
C THR A 91 -2.89 22.52 21.84
N LEU A 92 -4.04 23.20 21.88
CA LEU A 92 -4.42 24.09 22.98
C LEU A 92 -5.05 23.34 24.17
N GLY A 93 -5.17 22.01 24.08
CA GLY A 93 -5.97 21.19 25.02
C GLY A 93 -7.47 21.21 24.73
N GLN A 94 -8.28 20.76 25.69
CA GLN A 94 -9.74 20.56 25.50
C GLN A 94 -10.56 21.85 25.62
N SER A 95 -10.15 22.77 26.50
CA SER A 95 -10.82 24.05 26.69
C SER A 95 -9.91 25.03 27.43
N THR A 96 -9.75 26.23 26.88
CA THR A 96 -9.14 27.39 27.57
C THR A 96 -10.17 28.51 27.60
N LEU A 97 -10.16 29.30 28.68
CA LEU A 97 -10.99 30.49 28.83
C LEU A 97 -10.13 31.73 28.59
N ASP A 98 -10.76 32.85 28.27
CA ASP A 98 -10.14 34.19 28.24
C ASP A 98 -8.82 34.27 27.47
N ASN A 99 -8.78 33.69 26.26
CA ASN A 99 -7.61 33.78 25.38
C ASN A 99 -7.58 35.14 24.68
N THR A 100 -6.40 35.67 24.42
CA THR A 100 -6.24 36.84 23.53
C THR A 100 -5.74 36.37 22.18
N LEU A 101 -6.47 36.70 21.12
CA LEU A 101 -6.05 36.47 19.75
C LEU A 101 -5.37 37.73 19.23
N VAL A 102 -4.16 37.56 18.69
CA VAL A 102 -3.37 38.62 18.06
C VAL A 102 -3.26 38.29 16.57
N PRO A 103 -4.16 38.80 15.71
CA PRO A 103 -4.06 38.62 14.27
C PRO A 103 -2.85 39.36 13.71
N ASP A 104 -2.25 38.82 12.66
CA ASP A 104 -1.15 39.45 11.93
C ASP A 104 -1.49 39.54 10.43
N THR A 105 -2.27 40.56 10.11
CA THR A 105 -2.70 40.86 8.73
C THR A 105 -1.53 41.32 7.87
N VAL A 106 -0.52 41.95 8.49
CA VAL A 106 0.73 42.35 7.80
C VAL A 106 1.46 41.11 7.30
N GLU A 107 1.62 40.11 8.15
CA GLU A 107 2.25 38.84 7.80
C GLU A 107 1.44 38.09 6.74
N PHE A 108 0.10 38.08 6.84
CA PHE A 108 -0.76 37.53 5.78
C PHE A 108 -0.45 38.13 4.41
N PHE A 109 -0.48 39.46 4.29
CA PHE A 109 -0.23 40.13 3.02
C PHE A 109 1.20 39.93 2.52
N ARG A 110 2.18 39.89 3.43
CA ARG A 110 3.58 39.59 3.11
C ARG A 110 3.70 38.18 2.51
N LEU A 111 3.20 37.16 3.20
CA LEU A 111 3.26 35.76 2.75
C LEU A 111 2.53 35.56 1.43
N ALA A 112 1.34 36.15 1.28
CA ALA A 112 0.58 36.06 0.04
C ALA A 112 1.30 36.75 -1.13
N SER A 113 1.83 37.95 -0.91
CA SER A 113 2.62 38.69 -1.91
C SER A 113 3.87 37.92 -2.33
N GLU A 114 4.63 37.38 -1.39
CA GLU A 114 5.86 36.63 -1.66
C GLU A 114 5.57 35.35 -2.43
N ARG A 115 4.50 34.61 -2.07
CA ARG A 115 4.09 33.41 -2.82
C ARG A 115 3.73 33.72 -4.28
N LEU A 116 2.97 34.79 -4.52
CA LEU A 116 2.61 35.17 -5.88
C LEU A 116 3.83 35.65 -6.68
N ALA A 117 4.72 36.42 -6.06
CA ALA A 117 5.97 36.85 -6.68
C ALA A 117 6.89 35.67 -7.02
N ASP A 118 7.01 34.69 -6.11
CA ASP A 118 7.79 33.47 -6.33
C ASP A 118 7.21 32.63 -7.47
N MET A 119 5.88 32.48 -7.54
CA MET A 119 5.20 31.82 -8.65
C MET A 119 5.39 32.53 -9.99
N ALA A 120 5.49 33.87 -9.98
CA ALA A 120 5.75 34.66 -11.18
C ALA A 120 7.21 34.56 -11.64
N ALA A 121 8.15 34.45 -10.70
CA ALA A 121 9.60 34.41 -10.97
C ALA A 121 10.08 33.06 -11.53
N HIS A 122 9.36 31.97 -11.28
CA HIS A 122 9.76 30.61 -11.67
C HIS A 122 8.78 29.92 -12.65
N PRO A 123 8.49 30.51 -13.84
CA PRO A 123 7.57 29.92 -14.81
C PRO A 123 8.01 28.54 -15.34
N GLU A 124 9.31 28.26 -15.33
CA GLU A 124 9.89 26.97 -15.70
C GLU A 124 9.52 25.82 -14.76
N SER A 125 9.11 26.12 -13.52
CA SER A 125 8.56 25.11 -12.60
C SER A 125 7.31 24.43 -13.16
N TYR A 126 6.64 25.06 -14.13
CA TYR A 126 5.48 24.52 -14.82
C TYR A 126 5.83 23.82 -16.15
N ALA A 127 7.08 23.89 -16.61
CA ALA A 127 7.49 23.50 -17.96
C ALA A 127 7.91 22.02 -18.14
N LEU A 128 7.85 21.19 -17.10
CA LEU A 128 8.28 19.78 -17.15
C LEU A 128 7.28 18.82 -16.49
N GLY A 129 5.99 19.17 -16.49
CA GLY A 129 4.96 18.38 -15.81
C GLY A 129 3.60 18.44 -16.50
N PRO A 130 2.58 17.76 -15.94
CA PRO A 130 1.22 17.77 -16.48
C PRO A 130 0.63 19.18 -16.64
N ALA A 131 1.13 20.15 -15.86
CA ALA A 131 0.75 21.56 -15.91
C ALA A 131 1.23 22.30 -17.17
N GLU A 132 2.27 21.82 -17.85
CA GLU A 132 2.78 22.40 -19.10
C GLU A 132 1.69 22.46 -20.18
N ARG A 133 0.74 21.51 -20.13
CA ARG A 133 -0.43 21.47 -21.03
C ARG A 133 -1.34 22.69 -20.90
N LEU A 134 -1.28 23.39 -19.77
CA LEU A 134 -2.00 24.64 -19.52
C LEU A 134 -1.23 25.87 -20.01
N ALA A 135 0.08 25.77 -20.26
CA ALA A 135 0.91 26.89 -20.69
C ALA A 135 0.35 27.65 -21.91
N PRO A 136 -0.19 27.00 -22.97
CA PRO A 136 -0.79 27.72 -24.11
C PRO A 136 -1.99 28.61 -23.74
N TRP A 137 -2.66 28.33 -22.61
CA TRP A 137 -3.77 29.12 -22.11
C TRP A 137 -3.32 30.26 -21.18
N LEU A 138 -2.12 30.15 -20.61
CA LEU A 138 -1.56 31.07 -19.61
C LEU A 138 -0.58 32.09 -20.24
N ASP A 139 0.06 31.72 -21.35
CA ASP A 139 0.86 32.59 -22.22
C ASP A 139 0.59 32.29 -23.71
N PRO A 140 -0.49 32.84 -24.29
CA PRO A 140 -0.91 32.52 -25.65
C PRO A 140 0.04 33.02 -26.76
N GLU A 141 0.94 33.96 -26.44
CA GLU A 141 1.87 34.59 -27.40
C GLU A 141 3.18 33.80 -27.57
N HIS A 142 3.57 32.99 -26.59
CA HIS A 142 4.85 32.26 -26.60
C HIS A 142 4.93 31.12 -27.63
N ASN A 143 3.83 30.78 -28.30
CA ASN A 143 3.71 29.51 -29.04
C ASN A 143 3.37 29.70 -30.53
N GLU A 144 3.96 30.68 -31.22
CA GLU A 144 3.83 30.81 -32.69
C GLU A 144 4.50 29.63 -33.45
N ALA A 145 5.56 29.03 -32.92
CA ALA A 145 6.25 27.90 -33.54
C ALA A 145 5.46 26.58 -33.50
N ASN A 146 4.49 26.43 -32.59
CA ASN A 146 3.68 25.23 -32.39
C ASN A 146 2.19 25.45 -32.70
N ALA A 147 1.87 26.30 -33.67
CA ALA A 147 0.50 26.54 -34.10
C ALA A 147 -0.23 25.24 -34.55
N SER A 148 0.48 24.23 -35.07
CA SER A 148 -0.13 22.94 -35.41
C SER A 148 -0.52 22.10 -34.18
N ALA A 149 0.17 22.25 -33.04
CA ALA A 149 -0.18 21.58 -31.78
C ALA A 149 -1.46 22.16 -31.14
N ARG A 150 -1.83 23.42 -31.47
CA ARG A 150 -3.09 24.03 -31.01
C ARG A 150 -4.32 23.35 -31.60
N THR A 151 -4.21 22.76 -32.79
CA THR A 151 -5.34 22.06 -33.45
C THR A 151 -5.69 20.72 -32.78
N GLY A 152 -4.85 20.22 -31.86
CA GLY A 152 -5.10 19.02 -31.06
C GLY A 152 -5.33 19.26 -29.55
N ALA A 153 -5.25 20.51 -29.08
CA ALA A 153 -5.48 20.86 -27.68
C ALA A 153 -6.99 20.80 -27.36
N SER A 154 -7.47 19.57 -27.17
CA SER A 154 -8.85 19.25 -26.81
C SER A 154 -9.36 20.11 -25.64
N ALA A 155 -10.64 20.49 -25.69
CA ALA A 155 -11.42 21.07 -24.60
C ALA A 155 -11.34 20.27 -23.27
N ALA A 156 -10.70 19.10 -23.27
CA ALA A 156 -10.37 18.28 -22.11
C ALA A 156 -9.32 18.89 -21.15
N ILE A 157 -8.56 19.92 -21.54
CA ILE A 157 -7.46 20.47 -20.70
C ILE A 157 -7.94 21.62 -19.80
N LEU A 158 -8.72 22.57 -20.33
CA LEU A 158 -9.31 23.68 -19.59
C LEU A 158 -10.76 23.86 -20.04
N THR A 159 -11.68 23.93 -19.08
CA THR A 159 -13.10 24.20 -19.33
C THR A 159 -13.53 25.36 -18.47
N THR A 160 -13.94 26.46 -19.08
CA THR A 160 -14.52 27.61 -18.38
C THR A 160 -16.03 27.47 -18.34
N MET A 161 -16.62 27.68 -17.17
CA MET A 161 -18.07 27.60 -16.98
C MET A 161 -18.57 28.94 -16.45
N TRP A 162 -19.31 29.66 -17.28
CA TRP A 162 -19.99 30.89 -16.90
C TRP A 162 -21.50 30.69 -16.92
N HIS A 163 -22.17 31.23 -15.91
CA HIS A 163 -23.62 31.31 -15.84
C HIS A 163 -24.00 32.29 -14.73
N ASP A 164 -25.11 33.01 -14.85
CA ASP A 164 -25.50 34.01 -13.84
C ASP A 164 -26.18 33.36 -12.62
N ASP A 165 -27.04 32.36 -12.86
CA ASP A 165 -27.64 31.55 -11.79
C ASP A 165 -26.64 30.54 -11.19
N GLN A 166 -26.51 30.58 -9.85
CA GLN A 166 -25.66 29.69 -9.07
C GLN A 166 -26.11 28.23 -9.13
N VAL A 167 -27.41 27.95 -9.12
CA VAL A 167 -27.93 26.58 -9.10
C VAL A 167 -27.60 25.89 -10.42
N ALA A 168 -27.78 26.58 -11.54
CA ALA A 168 -27.35 26.11 -12.84
C ALA A 168 -25.82 25.88 -12.92
N ARG A 169 -24.99 26.78 -12.34
CA ARG A 169 -23.52 26.55 -12.27
C ARG A 169 -23.19 25.25 -11.54
N TRP A 170 -23.80 25.05 -10.38
CA TRP A 170 -23.54 23.87 -9.54
C TRP A 170 -24.01 22.59 -10.20
N THR A 171 -25.19 22.59 -10.82
CA THR A 171 -25.72 21.42 -11.54
C THR A 171 -24.77 20.98 -12.67
N LYS A 172 -24.26 21.94 -13.43
CA LYS A 172 -23.27 21.67 -14.49
C LYS A 172 -21.95 21.15 -13.91
N LEU A 173 -21.45 21.74 -12.82
CA LEU A 173 -20.25 21.28 -12.12
C LEU A 173 -20.40 19.85 -11.58
N GLY A 174 -21.54 19.53 -10.98
CA GLY A 174 -21.85 18.18 -10.50
C GLY A 174 -21.84 17.14 -11.62
N THR A 175 -22.41 17.48 -12.78
CA THR A 175 -22.38 16.62 -13.97
C THR A 175 -20.95 16.36 -14.44
N LEU A 176 -20.11 17.40 -14.45
CA LEU A 176 -18.69 17.30 -14.81
C LEU A 176 -17.93 16.42 -13.81
N ALA A 177 -18.15 16.62 -12.51
CA ALA A 177 -17.54 15.81 -11.47
C ALA A 177 -17.90 14.33 -11.61
N VAL A 178 -19.18 13.99 -11.81
CA VAL A 178 -19.63 12.61 -12.05
C VAL A 178 -18.88 11.99 -13.24
N ASN A 179 -18.75 12.73 -14.33
CA ASN A 179 -18.01 12.26 -15.51
C ASN A 179 -16.53 12.02 -15.19
N LEU A 180 -15.85 12.95 -14.50
CA LEU A 180 -14.45 12.77 -14.09
C LEU A 180 -14.26 11.56 -13.17
N MET A 181 -15.17 11.37 -12.21
CA MET A 181 -15.11 10.25 -11.26
C MET A 181 -15.32 8.90 -11.96
N ARG A 182 -16.22 8.81 -12.96
CA ARG A 182 -16.39 7.59 -13.77
C ARG A 182 -15.12 7.22 -14.54
N HIS A 183 -14.29 8.20 -14.90
CA HIS A 183 -12.98 8.00 -15.51
C HIS A 183 -11.84 7.86 -14.48
N ASN A 184 -12.19 7.59 -13.21
CA ASN A 184 -11.27 7.37 -12.09
C ASN A 184 -10.25 8.51 -11.91
N LYS A 185 -10.70 9.75 -12.13
CA LYS A 185 -9.88 10.95 -11.90
C LYS A 185 -10.02 11.40 -10.44
N ARG A 186 -8.92 11.90 -9.88
CA ARG A 186 -8.93 12.63 -8.60
C ARG A 186 -9.14 14.11 -8.88
N VAL A 187 -9.95 14.76 -8.06
CA VAL A 187 -10.34 16.15 -8.20
C VAL A 187 -9.95 16.90 -6.95
N LEU A 188 -9.11 17.91 -7.14
CA LEU A 188 -8.81 18.93 -6.15
C LEU A 188 -9.77 20.09 -6.33
N LEU A 189 -10.44 20.48 -5.25
CA LEU A 189 -11.29 21.66 -5.20
C LEU A 189 -10.52 22.83 -4.58
N VAL A 190 -10.57 23.99 -5.23
CA VAL A 190 -10.08 25.27 -4.72
C VAL A 190 -11.20 26.29 -4.89
N ALA A 191 -11.41 27.15 -3.89
CA ALA A 191 -12.43 28.18 -3.89
C ALA A 191 -11.87 29.45 -3.21
N PRO A 192 -12.45 30.64 -3.48
CA PRO A 192 -11.93 31.89 -2.93
C PRO A 192 -12.17 32.05 -1.41
N THR A 193 -13.05 31.25 -0.82
CA THR A 193 -13.34 31.25 0.62
C THR A 193 -13.61 29.85 1.12
N HIS A 194 -13.36 29.61 2.41
CA HIS A 194 -13.60 28.30 3.05
C HIS A 194 -15.09 27.91 3.03
N ASP A 195 -16.00 28.87 3.18
CA ASP A 195 -17.45 28.65 3.08
C ASP A 195 -17.86 28.17 1.67
N ALA A 196 -17.33 28.82 0.63
CA ALA A 196 -17.61 28.41 -0.74
C ALA A 196 -17.06 27.00 -1.02
N ALA A 197 -15.85 26.71 -0.53
CA ALA A 197 -15.24 25.39 -0.65
C ALA A 197 -16.11 24.31 0.01
N ASP A 198 -16.51 24.50 1.27
CA ASP A 198 -17.30 23.51 2.03
C ASP A 198 -18.66 23.24 1.40
N ARG A 199 -19.32 24.30 0.94
CA ARG A 199 -20.63 24.20 0.31
C ARG A 199 -20.56 23.45 -1.02
N VAL A 200 -19.59 23.80 -1.87
CA VAL A 200 -19.39 23.11 -3.16
C VAL A 200 -18.97 21.66 -2.94
N LEU A 201 -18.09 21.41 -1.96
CA LEU A 201 -17.65 20.07 -1.61
C LEU A 201 -18.81 19.18 -1.13
N GLY A 202 -19.64 19.70 -0.21
CA GLY A 202 -20.83 19.00 0.27
C GLY A 202 -21.82 18.68 -0.86
N PHE A 203 -22.05 19.66 -1.75
CA PHE A 203 -22.89 19.48 -2.93
C PHE A 203 -22.33 18.39 -3.87
N LEU A 204 -21.03 18.43 -4.19
CA LEU A 204 -20.40 17.44 -5.05
C LEU A 204 -20.40 16.06 -4.42
N ALA A 205 -20.07 15.94 -3.13
CA ALA A 205 -20.10 14.68 -2.40
C ALA A 205 -21.52 14.08 -2.38
N LYS A 206 -22.55 14.89 -2.14
CA LYS A 206 -23.96 14.45 -2.24
C LYS A 206 -24.32 14.01 -3.65
N THR A 207 -23.90 14.77 -4.67
CA THR A 207 -24.16 14.44 -6.08
C THR A 207 -23.53 13.11 -6.48
N LEU A 208 -22.27 12.87 -6.09
CA LEU A 208 -21.57 11.61 -6.34
C LEU A 208 -22.18 10.45 -5.56
N ARG A 209 -22.57 10.67 -4.30
CA ARG A 209 -23.29 9.68 -3.49
C ARG A 209 -24.61 9.26 -4.18
N ASN A 210 -25.37 10.23 -4.68
CA ASN A 210 -26.62 9.96 -5.40
C ASN A 210 -26.38 9.23 -6.74
N ALA A 211 -25.20 9.39 -7.34
CA ALA A 211 -24.78 8.66 -8.53
C ALA A 211 -24.12 7.30 -8.22
N ALA A 212 -24.13 6.85 -6.96
CA ALA A 212 -23.49 5.61 -6.48
C ALA A 212 -21.98 5.52 -6.78
N LEU A 213 -21.27 6.66 -6.77
CA LEU A 213 -19.83 6.73 -7.01
C LEU A 213 -19.04 6.92 -5.71
N PRO A 214 -17.82 6.37 -5.60
CA PRO A 214 -16.94 6.66 -4.47
C PRO A 214 -16.48 8.13 -4.54
N PHE A 215 -16.56 8.85 -3.42
CA PHE A 215 -16.22 10.27 -3.37
C PHE A 215 -15.13 10.60 -2.34
N THR A 216 -15.00 9.81 -1.27
CA THR A 216 -14.09 10.08 -0.14
C THR A 216 -12.59 10.01 -0.46
N SER A 217 -12.20 9.27 -1.50
CA SER A 217 -10.81 9.13 -1.94
C SER A 217 -10.49 9.91 -3.22
N LEU A 218 -11.51 10.49 -3.86
CA LEU A 218 -11.38 11.11 -5.18
C LEU A 218 -11.64 12.61 -5.14
N LEU A 219 -12.41 13.12 -4.16
CA LEU A 219 -12.54 14.55 -3.90
C LEU A 219 -11.58 14.94 -2.78
N SER A 220 -10.74 15.94 -3.00
CA SER A 220 -9.88 16.50 -1.97
C SER A 220 -9.93 18.03 -1.99
N ARG A 221 -9.70 18.63 -0.83
CA ARG A 221 -9.41 20.06 -0.71
C ARG A 221 -8.11 20.25 0.06
N TYR A 222 -7.38 21.32 -0.20
CA TYR A 222 -6.14 21.58 0.53
C TYR A 222 -6.41 22.04 1.95
N GLU A 223 -7.43 22.88 2.14
CA GLU A 223 -7.70 23.49 3.43
C GLU A 223 -8.61 22.60 4.31
N ILE A 224 -8.62 22.85 5.62
CA ILE A 224 -9.53 22.15 6.53
C ILE A 224 -10.97 22.61 6.30
N ALA A 225 -11.91 21.69 6.45
CA ALA A 225 -13.32 22.03 6.42
C ALA A 225 -13.70 22.91 7.61
N ALA A 226 -14.19 24.12 7.33
CA ALA A 226 -14.72 25.03 8.35
C ALA A 226 -16.11 24.58 8.83
N LEU A 227 -16.87 23.90 7.98
CA LEU A 227 -18.12 23.24 8.33
C LEU A 227 -17.88 21.77 8.69
N GLN A 228 -18.44 21.32 9.82
CA GLN A 228 -18.39 19.91 10.20
C GLN A 228 -19.16 19.03 9.20
N GLN A 229 -20.30 19.52 8.71
CA GLN A 229 -21.13 18.85 7.73
C GLN A 229 -21.71 19.85 6.72
N ALA A 230 -21.86 19.41 5.48
CA ALA A 230 -22.67 20.10 4.46
C ALA A 230 -23.52 19.06 3.72
N GLU A 231 -24.80 19.35 3.50
CA GLU A 231 -25.71 18.48 2.74
C GLU A 231 -25.81 17.03 3.30
N GLY A 232 -25.64 16.90 4.63
CA GLY A 232 -25.61 15.61 5.33
C GLY A 232 -24.36 14.76 5.06
N ILE A 233 -23.27 15.40 4.58
CA ILE A 233 -21.96 14.79 4.37
C ILE A 233 -20.98 15.34 5.42
N PRO A 234 -20.28 14.49 6.19
CA PRO A 234 -19.21 14.94 7.07
C PRO A 234 -17.98 15.37 6.27
N LEU A 235 -17.59 16.63 6.38
CA LEU A 235 -16.55 17.20 5.51
C LEU A 235 -15.12 16.94 5.99
N GLY A 236 -14.94 16.58 7.26
CA GLY A 236 -13.61 16.34 7.84
C GLY A 236 -12.79 15.23 7.17
N GLN A 237 -13.39 14.41 6.30
CA GLN A 237 -12.70 13.32 5.62
C GLN A 237 -12.05 13.69 4.28
N PHE A 238 -12.32 14.89 3.75
CA PHE A 238 -11.88 15.34 2.42
C PHE A 238 -10.64 16.22 2.44
N GLY A 239 -10.12 16.56 3.63
CA GLY A 239 -8.89 17.33 3.75
C GLY A 239 -7.69 16.58 3.17
N PHE A 240 -6.81 17.30 2.49
CA PHE A 240 -5.58 16.77 1.90
C PHE A 240 -4.74 16.03 2.94
N GLU A 241 -4.56 16.59 4.12
CA GLU A 241 -3.85 15.96 5.25
C GLU A 241 -4.43 14.59 5.60
N VAL A 242 -5.76 14.49 5.72
CA VAL A 242 -6.44 13.24 6.05
C VAL A 242 -6.22 12.20 4.94
N GLN A 243 -6.27 12.61 3.68
CA GLN A 243 -6.01 11.72 2.56
C GLN A 243 -4.54 11.28 2.48
N MET A 244 -3.61 12.20 2.75
CA MET A 244 -2.18 11.95 2.80
C MET A 244 -1.85 10.94 3.90
N HIS A 245 -2.37 11.14 5.12
CA HIS A 245 -2.19 10.19 6.23
C HIS A 245 -2.79 8.82 5.92
N LYS A 246 -3.99 8.76 5.33
CA LYS A 246 -4.59 7.49 4.87
C LYS A 246 -3.70 6.80 3.83
N PHE A 247 -3.14 7.55 2.89
CA PHE A 247 -2.21 7.02 1.89
C PHE A 247 -0.92 6.49 2.51
N PHE A 248 -0.31 7.23 3.43
CA PHE A 248 0.89 6.78 4.14
C PHE A 248 0.64 5.57 5.02
N ALA A 249 -0.48 5.52 5.74
CA ALA A 249 -0.88 4.35 6.53
C ALA A 249 -1.06 3.11 5.64
N LYS A 250 -1.70 3.26 4.48
CA LYS A 250 -1.84 2.18 3.50
C LYS A 250 -0.47 1.73 2.95
N SER A 251 0.40 2.67 2.60
CA SER A 251 1.75 2.35 2.10
C SER A 251 2.60 1.63 3.16
N ARG A 252 2.57 2.08 4.42
CA ARG A 252 3.28 1.43 5.53
C ARG A 252 2.76 0.01 5.77
N SER A 253 1.44 -0.18 5.86
CA SER A 253 0.86 -1.53 6.01
C SER A 253 1.25 -2.48 4.87
N HIS A 254 1.33 -1.98 3.62
CA HIS A 254 1.79 -2.78 2.49
C HIS A 254 3.27 -3.16 2.64
N LYS A 255 4.13 -2.23 3.05
CA LYS A 255 5.55 -2.51 3.35
C LYS A 255 5.71 -3.53 4.49
N ASP A 256 4.91 -3.41 5.56
CA ASP A 256 4.96 -4.33 6.69
C ASP A 256 4.49 -5.74 6.29
N THR A 257 3.43 -5.83 5.49
CA THR A 257 2.94 -7.11 4.95
C THR A 257 3.99 -7.76 4.04
N LEU A 258 4.67 -6.97 3.21
CA LEU A 258 5.76 -7.44 2.36
C LEU A 258 6.95 -7.95 3.17
N ARG A 259 7.32 -7.23 4.23
CA ARG A 259 8.39 -7.64 5.15
C ARG A 259 8.06 -8.97 5.83
N GLN A 260 6.83 -9.14 6.33
CA GLN A 260 6.38 -10.40 6.93
C GLN A 260 6.43 -11.57 5.94
N LYS A 261 5.98 -11.36 4.69
CA LYS A 261 6.08 -12.38 3.63
C LYS A 261 7.53 -12.77 3.33
N TYR A 262 8.44 -11.80 3.28
CA TYR A 262 9.87 -12.03 3.06
C TYR A 262 10.53 -12.77 4.24
N GLU A 263 10.23 -12.39 5.48
CA GLU A 263 10.71 -13.08 6.68
C GLU A 263 10.22 -14.53 6.71
N ARG A 264 8.95 -14.77 6.41
CA ARG A 264 8.38 -16.12 6.30
C ARG A 264 9.03 -16.95 5.18
N PHE A 265 9.32 -16.34 4.03
CA PHE A 265 10.04 -17.01 2.94
C PHE A 265 11.46 -17.41 3.38
N ARG A 266 12.17 -16.52 4.07
CA ARG A 266 13.51 -16.78 4.62
C ARG A 266 13.52 -17.91 5.65
N GLU A 267 12.48 -18.03 6.48
CA GLU A 267 12.31 -19.13 7.43
C GLU A 267 12.08 -20.48 6.74
N LEU A 268 11.27 -20.50 5.68
CA LEU A 268 10.89 -21.75 4.99
C LEU A 268 12.03 -22.35 4.15
N ILE A 269 12.91 -21.53 3.57
CA ILE A 269 14.05 -22.00 2.75
C ILE A 269 14.89 -23.09 3.44
N PRO A 270 15.48 -22.86 4.64
CA PRO A 270 16.33 -23.87 5.27
C PRO A 270 15.55 -25.13 5.67
N ILE A 271 14.28 -25.00 6.09
CA ILE A 271 13.42 -26.11 6.46
C ILE A 271 13.15 -27.02 5.25
N LEU A 272 12.83 -26.41 4.10
CA LEU A 272 12.59 -27.14 2.86
C LEU A 272 13.85 -27.81 2.31
N ALA A 273 14.99 -27.12 2.39
CA ALA A 273 16.27 -27.69 1.98
C ALA A 273 16.64 -28.91 2.84
N TYR A 274 16.53 -28.78 4.16
CA TYR A 274 16.81 -29.86 5.10
C TYR A 274 15.88 -31.07 4.89
N LYS A 275 14.56 -30.85 4.79
CA LYS A 275 13.59 -31.93 4.54
C LYS A 275 13.77 -32.57 3.17
N GLY A 276 14.13 -31.77 2.15
CA GLY A 276 14.46 -32.26 0.82
C GLY A 276 15.69 -33.16 0.81
N GLN A 277 16.71 -32.84 1.60
CA GLN A 277 17.88 -33.69 1.78
C GLN A 277 17.51 -35.01 2.47
N LYS A 278 16.74 -34.96 3.57
CA LYS A 278 16.26 -36.15 4.26
C LYS A 278 15.39 -37.06 3.40
N GLN A 279 14.61 -36.48 2.49
CA GLN A 279 13.84 -37.25 1.51
C GLN A 279 14.75 -38.00 0.54
N ARG A 280 15.84 -37.36 0.06
CA ARG A 280 16.83 -38.03 -0.81
C ARG A 280 17.54 -39.17 -0.07
N ASP A 281 17.98 -38.91 1.16
CA ASP A 281 18.62 -39.94 2.01
C ASP A 281 17.66 -41.15 2.21
N MET A 282 16.37 -40.89 2.41
CA MET A 282 15.36 -41.94 2.52
C MET A 282 15.16 -42.71 1.21
N ASP A 283 15.14 -42.02 0.07
CA ASP A 283 14.98 -42.66 -1.24
C ASP A 283 16.21 -43.54 -1.59
N GLU A 284 17.41 -43.14 -1.17
CA GLU A 284 18.62 -43.98 -1.26
C GLU A 284 18.51 -45.25 -0.42
N VAL A 285 18.03 -45.15 0.83
CA VAL A 285 17.85 -46.34 1.69
C VAL A 285 16.74 -47.26 1.15
N LYS A 286 15.65 -46.72 0.60
CA LYS A 286 14.62 -47.53 -0.08
C LYS A 286 15.17 -48.24 -1.32
N LEU A 287 16.05 -47.58 -2.07
CA LEU A 287 16.71 -48.21 -3.21
C LEU A 287 17.62 -49.36 -2.78
N LEU A 288 18.33 -49.21 -1.65
CA LEU A 288 19.12 -50.29 -1.06
C LEU A 288 18.23 -51.46 -0.62
N GLU A 289 17.15 -51.19 0.10
CA GLU A 289 16.16 -52.22 0.49
C GLU A 289 15.66 -52.99 -0.75
N TRP A 290 15.29 -52.28 -1.81
CA TRP A 290 14.83 -52.89 -3.05
C TRP A 290 15.89 -53.78 -3.70
N ARG A 291 17.15 -53.34 -3.74
CA ARG A 291 18.27 -54.14 -4.28
C ARG A 291 18.51 -55.40 -3.45
N LEU A 292 18.48 -55.31 -2.12
CA LEU A 292 18.64 -56.46 -1.23
C LEU A 292 17.50 -57.47 -1.42
N MET A 293 16.25 -56.99 -1.51
CA MET A 293 15.09 -57.83 -1.79
C MET A 293 15.14 -58.52 -3.16
N ALA A 294 15.69 -57.84 -4.17
CA ALA A 294 15.92 -58.44 -5.49
C ALA A 294 16.95 -59.58 -5.42
N GLN A 295 18.05 -59.40 -4.67
CA GLN A 295 19.05 -60.46 -4.46
C GLN A 295 18.49 -61.65 -3.66
N VAL A 296 17.69 -61.39 -2.62
CA VAL A 296 16.97 -62.44 -1.88
C VAL A 296 16.08 -63.25 -2.82
N SER A 297 15.31 -62.57 -3.68
CA SER A 297 14.43 -63.21 -4.67
C SER A 297 15.22 -64.06 -5.67
N GLU A 298 16.41 -63.60 -6.08
CA GLU A 298 17.29 -64.36 -6.96
C GLU A 298 17.80 -65.65 -6.30
N PHE A 299 18.27 -65.58 -5.05
CA PHE A 299 18.70 -66.77 -4.31
C PHE A 299 17.53 -67.74 -4.03
N GLN A 300 16.34 -67.22 -3.73
CA GLN A 300 15.13 -68.04 -3.59
C GLN A 300 14.80 -68.78 -4.89
N ARG A 301 14.95 -68.12 -6.05
CA ARG A 301 14.77 -68.78 -7.35
C ARG A 301 15.79 -69.90 -7.56
N LYS A 302 17.08 -69.65 -7.27
CA LYS A 302 18.14 -70.66 -7.36
C LYS A 302 17.89 -71.86 -6.44
N ILE A 303 17.38 -71.63 -5.22
CA ILE A 303 16.99 -72.73 -4.31
C ILE A 303 15.83 -73.53 -4.89
N LYS A 304 14.78 -72.88 -5.43
CA LYS A 304 13.65 -73.58 -6.07
C LYS A 304 14.10 -74.42 -7.27
N GLU A 305 15.04 -73.91 -8.06
CA GLU A 305 15.65 -74.66 -9.17
C GLU A 305 16.42 -75.89 -8.67
N ILE A 306 17.20 -75.75 -7.59
CA ILE A 306 17.91 -76.87 -6.95
C ILE A 306 16.92 -77.91 -6.40
N ASP A 307 15.89 -77.49 -5.67
CA ASP A 307 14.89 -78.39 -5.09
C ASP A 307 14.14 -79.17 -6.19
N HIS A 308 13.80 -78.51 -7.30
CA HIS A 308 13.20 -79.14 -8.46
C HIS A 308 14.15 -80.14 -9.15
N LEU A 309 15.45 -79.82 -9.24
CA LEU A 309 16.46 -80.73 -9.79
C LEU A 309 16.68 -81.95 -8.89
N LEU A 310 16.73 -81.77 -7.57
CA LEU A 310 16.85 -82.84 -6.59
C LEU A 310 15.65 -83.79 -6.65
N ALA A 311 14.42 -83.26 -6.70
CA ALA A 311 13.20 -84.06 -6.79
C ALA A 311 13.13 -84.91 -8.09
N LYS A 312 13.72 -84.41 -9.19
CA LYS A 312 13.75 -85.11 -10.47
C LYS A 312 15.01 -85.95 -10.67
N TYR A 313 16.02 -85.84 -9.81
CA TYR A 313 17.36 -86.39 -10.03
C TYR A 313 17.34 -87.90 -10.27
N GLU A 314 16.57 -88.65 -9.49
CA GLU A 314 16.47 -90.11 -9.59
C GLU A 314 15.73 -90.58 -10.86
N SER A 315 14.82 -89.75 -11.37
CA SER A 315 14.06 -90.02 -12.61
C SER A 315 14.86 -89.73 -13.90
N LEU A 316 16.09 -89.22 -13.80
CA LEU A 316 16.92 -88.88 -14.96
C LEU A 316 17.65 -90.10 -15.55
N PRO A 317 17.79 -90.18 -16.89
CA PRO A 317 18.63 -91.18 -17.54
C PRO A 317 20.07 -91.18 -17.01
N ILE A 318 20.70 -92.35 -16.91
CA ILE A 318 22.03 -92.55 -16.30
C ILE A 318 23.10 -91.64 -16.94
N TRP A 319 23.11 -91.50 -18.27
CA TRP A 319 24.04 -90.62 -18.98
C TRP A 319 23.90 -89.13 -18.59
N LYS A 320 22.68 -88.69 -18.27
CA LYS A 320 22.40 -87.31 -17.84
C LYS A 320 22.85 -87.06 -16.40
N ARG A 321 22.75 -88.07 -15.53
CA ARG A 321 23.30 -88.04 -14.16
C ARG A 321 24.84 -88.02 -14.17
N LEU A 322 25.47 -88.85 -15.00
CA LEU A 322 26.92 -88.84 -15.21
C LEU A 322 27.40 -87.49 -15.76
N GLY A 323 26.69 -86.90 -16.72
CA GLY A 323 26.98 -85.55 -17.23
C GLY A 323 26.86 -84.47 -16.15
N MET A 324 25.81 -84.52 -15.32
CA MET A 324 25.68 -83.60 -14.17
C MET A 324 26.80 -83.79 -13.14
N GLN A 325 27.30 -85.01 -12.96
CA GLN A 325 28.44 -85.31 -12.10
C GLN A 325 29.74 -84.67 -12.58
N THR A 326 30.00 -84.71 -13.89
CA THR A 326 31.17 -84.03 -14.47
C THR A 326 31.11 -82.50 -14.35
N MET A 327 29.91 -81.92 -14.23
CA MET A 327 29.68 -80.48 -14.03
C MET A 327 29.60 -80.09 -12.55
N GLY A 328 29.90 -80.99 -11.61
CA GLY A 328 29.86 -80.72 -10.17
C GLY A 328 28.44 -80.55 -9.61
N LYS A 329 27.40 -81.09 -10.26
CA LYS A 329 25.99 -81.05 -9.84
C LYS A 329 25.52 -82.42 -9.33
N ASN A 330 26.14 -82.86 -8.23
CA ASN A 330 25.78 -84.08 -7.51
C ASN A 330 24.73 -83.76 -6.44
N VAL A 331 24.08 -84.78 -5.91
CA VAL A 331 23.13 -84.61 -4.79
C VAL A 331 23.80 -83.90 -3.61
N GLU A 332 25.05 -84.26 -3.29
CA GLU A 332 25.84 -83.65 -2.21
C GLU A 332 26.18 -82.19 -2.50
N THR A 333 26.75 -81.87 -3.67
CA THR A 333 27.12 -80.49 -4.02
C THR A 333 25.91 -79.58 -4.19
N LEU A 334 24.79 -80.08 -4.73
CA LEU A 334 23.52 -79.34 -4.78
C LEU A 334 22.97 -79.07 -3.37
N SER A 335 23.13 -80.00 -2.43
CA SER A 335 22.76 -79.79 -1.03
C SER A 335 23.64 -78.73 -0.34
N GLU A 336 24.93 -78.66 -0.69
CA GLU A 336 25.86 -77.63 -0.21
C GLU A 336 25.53 -76.25 -0.78
N TYR A 337 25.26 -76.14 -2.09
CA TYR A 337 24.79 -74.88 -2.70
C TYR A 337 23.47 -74.40 -2.10
N ARG A 338 22.54 -75.32 -1.79
CA ARG A 338 21.30 -74.98 -1.10
C ARG A 338 21.57 -74.41 0.30
N LYS A 339 22.46 -75.02 1.08
CA LYS A 339 22.86 -74.48 2.40
C LYS A 339 23.52 -73.10 2.27
N LEU A 340 24.41 -72.92 1.29
CA LEU A 340 25.09 -71.65 1.03
C LEU A 340 24.11 -70.54 0.65
N TYR A 341 23.17 -70.81 -0.28
CA TYR A 341 22.15 -69.83 -0.65
C TYR A 341 21.18 -69.52 0.50
N THR A 342 20.87 -70.51 1.35
CA THR A 342 20.05 -70.29 2.55
C THR A 342 20.77 -69.39 3.55
N GLY A 343 22.08 -69.59 3.76
CA GLY A 343 22.90 -68.71 4.59
C GLY A 343 22.99 -67.29 4.05
N ASN A 344 23.16 -67.14 2.73
CA ASN A 344 23.17 -65.83 2.07
C ASN A 344 21.82 -65.10 2.18
N ILE A 345 20.70 -65.82 2.05
CA ILE A 345 19.36 -65.25 2.27
C ILE A 345 19.23 -64.76 3.72
N ALA A 346 19.66 -65.54 4.71
CA ALA A 346 19.59 -65.12 6.11
C ALA A 346 20.43 -63.86 6.40
N ALA A 347 21.63 -63.77 5.81
CA ALA A 347 22.48 -62.59 5.91
C ALA A 347 21.84 -61.35 5.25
N LEU A 348 21.33 -61.48 4.02
CA LEU A 348 20.65 -60.39 3.31
C LEU A 348 19.37 -59.94 4.00
N MET A 349 18.59 -60.86 4.57
CA MET A 349 17.38 -60.52 5.33
C MET A 349 17.70 -59.67 6.56
N LYS A 350 18.82 -59.92 7.24
CA LYS A 350 19.29 -59.08 8.34
C LYS A 350 19.63 -57.66 7.88
N GLU A 351 20.22 -57.50 6.70
CA GLU A 351 20.48 -56.18 6.11
C GLU A 351 19.19 -55.45 5.68
N VAL A 352 18.20 -56.19 5.17
CA VAL A 352 16.86 -55.64 4.87
C VAL A 352 16.18 -55.13 6.13
N GLU A 353 16.24 -55.87 7.25
CA GLU A 353 15.68 -55.42 8.53
C GLU A 353 16.32 -54.12 9.03
N ILE A 354 17.64 -53.99 8.88
CA ILE A 354 18.37 -52.76 9.22
C ILE A 354 17.92 -51.59 8.32
N ALA A 355 17.79 -51.82 7.00
CA ALA A 355 17.30 -50.80 6.08
C ALA A 355 15.86 -50.36 6.41
N GLN A 356 14.97 -51.31 6.73
CA GLN A 356 13.59 -51.04 7.12
C GLN A 356 13.49 -50.27 8.44
N ALA A 357 14.31 -50.61 9.44
CA ALA A 357 14.39 -49.85 10.69
C ALA A 357 14.81 -48.40 10.41
N ARG A 358 15.82 -48.21 9.54
CA ARG A 358 16.29 -46.88 9.17
C ARG A 358 15.26 -46.05 8.40
N ILE A 359 14.48 -46.68 7.52
CA ILE A 359 13.37 -46.02 6.82
C ILE A 359 12.30 -45.54 7.81
N ARG A 360 11.97 -46.34 8.83
CA ARG A 360 11.00 -45.97 9.87
C ARG A 360 11.46 -44.76 10.68
N GLU A 361 12.75 -44.69 11.01
CA GLU A 361 13.34 -43.54 11.72
C GLU A 361 13.35 -42.26 10.87
N MET A 362 13.66 -42.36 9.58
CA MET A 362 13.78 -41.19 8.69
C MET A 362 12.43 -40.70 8.16
N SER A 363 11.39 -41.54 8.16
CA SER A 363 10.06 -41.19 7.68
C SER A 363 9.44 -39.93 8.33
N PRO A 364 9.48 -39.72 9.67
CA PRO A 364 8.95 -38.49 10.27
C PRO A 364 9.81 -37.25 9.96
N GLU A 365 11.13 -37.41 9.79
CA GLU A 365 12.03 -36.30 9.46
C GLU A 365 11.85 -35.82 8.02
N ALA A 366 11.72 -36.77 7.08
CA ALA A 366 11.48 -36.54 5.66
C ALA A 366 10.02 -36.15 5.35
N ALA A 367 9.07 -36.40 6.26
CA ALA A 367 7.67 -36.04 6.07
C ALA A 367 7.53 -34.52 5.88
N MET A 368 7.17 -34.14 4.67
CA MET A 368 6.85 -32.77 4.30
C MET A 368 5.38 -32.46 4.66
N PRO A 369 5.11 -31.46 5.51
CA PRO A 369 3.74 -31.01 5.73
C PRO A 369 3.14 -30.54 4.41
N LYS A 370 1.92 -31.00 4.10
CA LYS A 370 1.24 -30.75 2.82
C LYS A 370 1.06 -29.26 2.50
N GLU A 371 1.09 -28.41 3.53
CA GLU A 371 0.85 -26.96 3.43
C GLU A 371 2.12 -26.14 3.16
N MET A 372 3.31 -26.66 3.51
CA MET A 372 4.56 -25.87 3.44
C MET A 372 5.05 -25.65 2.00
N ARG A 373 4.83 -26.62 1.11
CA ARG A 373 5.29 -26.55 -0.29
C ARG A 373 4.46 -25.56 -1.12
N PRO A 374 3.12 -25.60 -1.09
CA PRO A 374 2.29 -24.58 -1.74
C PRO A 374 2.52 -23.18 -1.16
N GLN A 375 2.72 -23.08 0.16
CA GLN A 375 3.01 -21.79 0.82
C GLN A 375 4.33 -21.19 0.30
N TYR A 376 5.38 -22.00 0.15
CA TYR A 376 6.65 -21.54 -0.41
C TYR A 376 6.55 -21.13 -1.88
N GLU A 377 5.84 -21.89 -2.71
CA GLU A 377 5.65 -21.56 -4.13
C GLU A 377 4.88 -20.26 -4.30
N ALA A 378 3.81 -20.05 -3.52
CA ALA A 378 3.07 -18.80 -3.52
C ALA A 378 3.93 -17.61 -3.04
N LEU A 379 4.74 -17.79 -2.00
CA LEU A 379 5.64 -16.73 -1.50
C LEU A 379 6.79 -16.44 -2.48
N LYS A 380 7.30 -17.45 -3.17
CA LYS A 380 8.33 -17.30 -4.20
C LYS A 380 7.81 -16.49 -5.38
N ASP A 381 6.61 -16.80 -5.86
CA ASP A 381 5.96 -16.07 -6.95
C ASP A 381 5.69 -14.61 -6.57
N ASP A 382 5.20 -14.38 -5.35
CA ASP A 382 4.98 -13.03 -4.81
C ASP A 382 6.28 -12.22 -4.72
N ILE A 383 7.39 -12.83 -4.28
CA ILE A 383 8.70 -12.17 -4.20
C ILE A 383 9.29 -11.91 -5.59
N SER A 384 9.19 -12.86 -6.52
CA SER A 384 9.73 -12.70 -7.89
C SER A 384 9.03 -11.61 -8.71
N LYS A 385 7.75 -11.33 -8.42
CA LYS A 385 7.00 -10.23 -9.05
C LYS A 385 7.42 -8.84 -8.54
N LEU A 386 8.14 -8.76 -7.43
CA LEU A 386 8.57 -7.51 -6.81
C LEU A 386 9.95 -7.04 -7.29
N GLY A 387 10.69 -7.88 -8.01
CA GLY A 387 12.05 -7.60 -8.50
C GLY A 387 13.10 -8.35 -7.71
#